data_AF-A0A3G2EHK4-F1
#
_entry.id   AF-A0A3G2EHK4-F1
#
_cell.length_a   1.000
_cell.length_b   1.000
_cell.length_c   1.000
_cell.angle_alpha   90.00
_cell.angle_beta   90.00
_cell.angle_gamma   90.00
#
_symmetry.space_group_name_H-M   'P 1'
#
loop_
_entity.id
_entity.type
_entity.pdbx_description
1 polymer ?
#
loop_
_entity_poly.entity_id
_entity_poly.type
_entity_poly.pdbx_seq_one_letter_code
_entity_poly.pdbx_strand_id
1 'polypeptide(L)'
;MERIHSINASRIAWCCADHGMTTDELAAEVNITPNSMDRLMNGGGLTFTQLSKIAEYFGRGVLFFLEPGPAIEEQVHTLAFRTLANQKPEMTTKLKKFIERVERQRSVYLSLRDELSNQDLPIFAPPDLPLDNPREAAKIARNWLQLNVTNTFDTYRDAVEARGILVFLSNGYNGKWQIAKENPILGFALYDPECPVIVVKKQQWHPQQSFTLMHELGHLLLHKASSIDDEDDMHSHRGLERDANAFAGHMLVPDDFLASIDDATRPANAAEFDTWLSWERKAWGVSAEVILRRLLDSGRLQQHQYSAYREWRSNLVFPEGDGGSRAYRHREPKHIFGDTFVRTVLNALSGRHITLSKASSYLDGLKLNDLHQLERYYAGV
;
A
#
# COMPACT_ATOMS: atom_id res chain seq x y z
N MET A 1 38.41 19.29 5.28
CA MET A 1 37.47 18.30 5.86
C MET A 1 38.10 16.93 5.75
N GLU A 2 38.08 16.19 6.84
CA GLU A 2 38.60 14.82 6.92
C GLU A 2 37.81 13.90 5.97
N ARG A 3 38.53 13.03 5.26
CA ARG A 3 37.95 12.12 4.28
C ARG A 3 37.97 10.70 4.83
N ILE A 4 36.87 9.99 4.62
CA ILE A 4 36.75 8.57 4.93
C ILE A 4 37.27 7.81 3.72
N HIS A 5 38.38 7.09 3.90
CA HIS A 5 39.06 6.37 2.81
C HIS A 5 38.62 4.90 2.68
N SER A 6 38.02 4.32 3.72
CA SER A 6 37.57 2.92 3.74
C SER A 6 36.15 2.75 3.18
N ILE A 7 35.82 3.43 2.08
CA ILE A 7 34.50 3.34 1.46
C ILE A 7 34.49 2.20 0.45
N ASN A 8 33.50 1.32 0.59
CA ASN A 8 33.29 0.19 -0.30
C ASN A 8 32.52 0.64 -1.56
N ALA A 9 33.28 1.01 -2.60
CA ALA A 9 32.74 1.42 -3.89
C ALA A 9 31.89 0.33 -4.56
N SER A 10 32.18 -0.96 -4.33
CA SER A 10 31.40 -2.07 -4.92
C SER A 10 29.96 -2.09 -4.41
N ARG A 11 29.73 -1.70 -3.15
CA ARG A 11 28.39 -1.59 -2.58
C ARG A 11 27.62 -0.38 -3.09
N ILE A 12 28.32 0.72 -3.40
CA ILE A 12 27.71 1.88 -4.09
C ILE A 12 27.28 1.48 -5.51
N ALA A 13 28.17 0.82 -6.26
CA ALA A 13 27.85 0.30 -7.59
C ALA A 13 26.69 -0.70 -7.57
N TRP A 14 26.64 -1.57 -6.54
CA TRP A 14 25.53 -2.48 -6.34
C TRP A 14 24.20 -1.74 -6.13
N CYS A 15 24.16 -0.71 -5.27
CA CYS A 15 22.95 0.10 -5.07
C CYS A 15 22.53 0.82 -6.35
N CYS A 16 23.48 1.35 -7.13
CA CYS A 16 23.22 1.96 -8.43
C CYS A 16 22.53 0.95 -9.37
N ALA A 17 23.09 -0.26 -9.49
CA ALA A 17 22.52 -1.32 -10.33
C ALA A 17 21.13 -1.76 -9.85
N ASP A 18 20.95 -1.95 -8.54
CA ASP A 18 19.66 -2.28 -7.92
C ASP A 18 18.59 -1.21 -8.20
N HIS A 19 18.99 0.05 -8.31
CA HIS A 19 18.11 1.18 -8.63
C HIS A 19 18.01 1.49 -10.13
N GLY A 20 18.67 0.69 -10.99
CA GLY A 20 18.65 0.88 -12.45
C GLY A 20 19.30 2.19 -12.90
N MET A 21 20.31 2.67 -12.16
CA MET A 21 21.01 3.92 -12.46
C MET A 21 22.53 3.75 -12.50
N THR A 22 23.19 4.73 -13.10
CA THR A 22 24.64 4.85 -13.16
C THR A 22 25.20 5.59 -11.94
N THR A 23 26.50 5.48 -11.71
CA THR A 23 27.19 6.26 -10.67
C THR A 23 27.21 7.76 -10.97
N ASP A 24 27.13 8.14 -12.25
CA ASP A 24 27.09 9.55 -12.67
C ASP A 24 25.72 10.17 -12.40
N GLU A 25 24.64 9.44 -12.66
CA GLU A 25 23.29 9.85 -12.28
C GLU A 25 23.17 9.99 -10.76
N LEU A 26 23.71 9.04 -10.00
CA LEU A 26 23.80 9.17 -8.54
C LEU A 26 24.55 10.45 -8.14
N ALA A 27 25.70 10.71 -8.74
CA ALA A 27 26.51 11.90 -8.43
C ALA A 27 25.71 13.19 -8.65
N ALA A 28 24.95 13.28 -9.74
CA ALA A 28 24.04 14.40 -10.00
C ALA A 28 22.95 14.52 -8.92
N GLU A 29 22.28 13.42 -8.58
CA GLU A 29 21.21 13.39 -7.57
C GLU A 29 21.69 13.84 -6.18
N VAL A 30 22.86 13.37 -5.74
CA VAL A 30 23.39 13.71 -4.41
C VAL A 30 24.29 14.96 -4.39
N ASN A 31 24.40 15.66 -5.54
CA ASN A 31 25.24 16.83 -5.72
C ASN A 31 26.72 16.58 -5.33
N ILE A 32 27.28 15.48 -5.84
CA ILE A 32 28.71 15.14 -5.76
C ILE A 32 29.32 15.36 -7.15
N THR A 33 30.49 15.98 -7.23
CA THR A 33 31.11 16.25 -8.54
C THR A 33 31.53 14.95 -9.22
N PRO A 34 31.44 14.84 -10.57
CA PRO A 34 31.86 13.63 -11.30
C PRO A 34 33.30 13.21 -10.96
N ASN A 35 34.23 14.16 -10.86
CA ASN A 35 35.61 13.87 -10.46
C ASN A 35 35.73 13.31 -9.02
N SER A 36 34.84 13.71 -8.10
CA SER A 36 34.84 13.12 -6.75
C SER A 36 34.26 11.71 -6.76
N MET A 37 33.24 11.47 -7.59
CA MET A 37 32.64 10.14 -7.76
C MET A 37 33.62 9.17 -8.44
N ASP A 38 34.28 9.60 -9.52
CA ASP A 38 35.31 8.81 -10.20
C ASP A 38 36.47 8.47 -9.25
N ARG A 39 36.95 9.44 -8.46
CA ARG A 39 37.93 9.16 -7.42
C ARG A 39 37.43 8.14 -6.41
N LEU A 40 36.19 8.23 -5.95
CA LEU A 40 35.59 7.25 -5.05
C LEU A 40 35.58 5.84 -5.66
N MET A 41 35.16 5.71 -6.92
CA MET A 41 35.11 4.42 -7.61
C MET A 41 36.51 3.79 -7.79
N ASN A 42 37.55 4.63 -7.79
CA ASN A 42 38.96 4.23 -7.82
C ASN A 42 39.63 4.17 -6.42
N GLY A 43 38.86 4.04 -5.34
CA GLY A 43 39.39 3.86 -3.97
C GLY A 43 39.72 5.16 -3.21
N GLY A 44 39.29 6.30 -3.73
CA GLY A 44 39.39 7.61 -3.08
C GLY A 44 38.33 7.81 -1.98
N GLY A 45 38.61 8.72 -1.04
CA GLY A 45 37.70 9.00 0.08
C GLY A 45 36.72 10.14 -0.17
N LEU A 46 35.55 10.05 0.47
CA LEU A 46 34.54 11.11 0.57
C LEU A 46 34.50 11.72 1.98
N THR A 47 33.91 12.90 2.13
CA THR A 47 33.58 13.41 3.47
C THR A 47 32.40 12.63 4.06
N PHE A 48 32.26 12.63 5.39
CA PHE A 48 31.10 12.02 6.06
C PHE A 48 29.77 12.59 5.54
N THR A 49 29.71 13.89 5.27
CA THR A 49 28.51 14.54 4.70
C THR A 49 28.16 13.99 3.32
N GLN A 50 29.15 13.80 2.45
CA GLN A 50 28.94 13.23 1.12
C GLN A 50 28.46 11.77 1.21
N LEU A 51 29.12 10.97 2.06
CA LEU A 51 28.73 9.58 2.28
C LEU A 51 27.32 9.47 2.91
N SER A 52 26.97 10.39 3.81
CA SER A 52 25.64 10.47 4.41
C SER A 52 24.56 10.77 3.38
N LYS A 53 24.84 11.63 2.38
CA LYS A 53 23.90 11.88 1.28
C LYS A 53 23.67 10.64 0.41
N ILE A 54 24.72 9.90 0.10
CA ILE A 54 24.60 8.61 -0.63
C ILE A 54 23.76 7.63 0.19
N ALA A 55 24.05 7.53 1.48
CA ALA A 55 23.35 6.64 2.38
C ALA A 55 21.86 7.00 2.51
N GLU A 56 21.56 8.28 2.70
CA GLU A 56 20.18 8.79 2.71
C GLU A 56 19.47 8.55 1.38
N TYR A 57 20.14 8.78 0.26
CA TYR A 57 19.57 8.56 -1.08
C TYR A 57 19.11 7.12 -1.25
N PHE A 58 19.95 6.14 -0.91
CA PHE A 58 19.62 4.72 -1.00
C PHE A 58 18.84 4.17 0.21
N GLY A 59 18.49 5.01 1.20
CA GLY A 59 17.81 4.56 2.40
C GLY A 59 18.62 3.54 3.22
N ARG A 60 19.95 3.65 3.21
CA ARG A 60 20.89 2.78 3.92
C ARG A 60 21.63 3.55 5.02
N GLY A 61 22.18 2.84 6.00
CA GLY A 61 23.09 3.45 6.98
C GLY A 61 24.47 3.67 6.38
N VAL A 62 25.22 4.67 6.89
CA VAL A 62 26.61 4.92 6.44
C VAL A 62 27.49 3.67 6.58
N LEU A 63 27.29 2.88 7.64
CA LEU A 63 28.03 1.65 7.89
C LEU A 63 27.91 0.62 6.76
N PHE A 64 26.76 0.57 6.06
CA PHE A 64 26.57 -0.34 4.93
C PHE A 64 27.64 -0.14 3.84
N PHE A 65 28.07 1.11 3.62
CA PHE A 65 29.09 1.46 2.62
C PHE A 65 30.52 1.37 3.17
N LEU A 66 30.69 1.05 4.45
CA LEU A 66 31.99 0.82 5.08
C LEU A 66 32.25 -0.67 5.34
N GLU A 67 31.21 -1.50 5.30
CA GLU A 67 31.33 -2.95 5.43
C GLU A 67 32.18 -3.55 4.30
N PRO A 68 33.07 -4.50 4.62
CA PRO A 68 33.86 -5.19 3.61
C PRO A 68 33.01 -6.16 2.77
N GLY A 69 33.47 -6.44 1.55
CA GLY A 69 32.85 -7.41 0.64
C GLY A 69 31.64 -6.87 -0.13
N PRO A 70 31.16 -7.61 -1.15
CA PRO A 70 30.01 -7.20 -1.94
C PRO A 70 28.73 -7.16 -1.09
N ALA A 71 27.73 -6.40 -1.53
CA ALA A 71 26.40 -6.49 -0.96
C ALA A 71 25.78 -7.85 -1.35
N ILE A 72 25.12 -8.48 -0.38
CA ILE A 72 24.39 -9.73 -0.59
C ILE A 72 22.91 -9.37 -0.63
N GLU A 73 22.25 -9.59 -1.78
CA GLU A 73 20.89 -9.14 -2.02
C GLU A 73 19.91 -9.65 -0.95
N GLU A 74 20.04 -10.91 -0.54
CA GLU A 74 19.19 -11.52 0.50
C GLU A 74 19.32 -10.88 1.88
N GLN A 75 20.42 -10.19 2.15
CA GLN A 75 20.64 -9.45 3.40
C GLN A 75 20.15 -8.01 3.30
N VAL A 76 20.04 -7.49 2.07
CA VAL A 76 19.64 -6.11 1.81
C VAL A 76 18.13 -6.00 1.64
N HIS A 77 17.54 -6.92 0.88
CA HIS A 77 16.12 -6.93 0.54
C HIS A 77 15.42 -8.10 1.21
N THR A 78 14.26 -7.82 1.81
CA THR A 78 13.44 -8.87 2.42
C THR A 78 12.93 -9.85 1.36
N LEU A 79 12.44 -11.02 1.81
CA LEU A 79 11.73 -11.93 0.91
C LEU A 79 10.53 -11.25 0.24
N ALA A 80 9.76 -10.45 1.00
CA ALA A 80 8.60 -9.75 0.47
C ALA A 80 8.98 -8.77 -0.65
N PHE A 81 10.01 -7.94 -0.43
CA PHE A 81 10.52 -7.03 -1.45
C PHE A 81 10.96 -7.77 -2.71
N ARG A 82 11.74 -8.84 -2.55
CA ARG A 82 12.23 -9.64 -3.70
C ARG A 82 11.09 -10.31 -4.46
N THR A 83 10.05 -10.78 -3.77
CA THR A 83 8.84 -11.31 -4.44
C THR A 83 8.18 -10.23 -5.30
N LEU A 84 8.00 -9.00 -4.79
CA LEU A 84 7.44 -7.90 -5.57
C LEU A 84 8.34 -7.53 -6.76
N ALA A 85 9.66 -7.48 -6.55
CA ALA A 85 10.63 -7.17 -7.59
C ALA A 85 10.68 -8.23 -8.70
N ASN A 86 10.51 -9.50 -8.34
CA ASN A 86 10.40 -10.57 -9.32
C ASN A 86 9.07 -10.52 -10.09
N GLN A 87 7.98 -10.11 -9.44
CA GLN A 87 6.68 -9.93 -10.10
C GLN A 87 6.71 -8.73 -11.07
N LYS A 88 7.36 -7.63 -10.70
CA LYS A 88 7.49 -6.41 -11.52
C LYS A 88 8.96 -5.96 -11.60
N PRO A 89 9.78 -6.54 -12.50
CA PRO A 89 11.20 -6.18 -12.62
C PRO A 89 11.45 -4.71 -13.00
N GLU A 90 10.52 -4.12 -13.75
CA GLU A 90 10.57 -2.73 -14.25
C GLU A 90 10.14 -1.67 -13.20
N MET A 91 10.07 -2.03 -11.91
CA MET A 91 9.71 -1.08 -10.86
C MET A 91 10.67 0.10 -10.81
N THR A 92 10.11 1.31 -10.87
CA THR A 92 10.86 2.55 -10.70
C THR A 92 11.57 2.61 -9.33
N THR A 93 12.70 3.32 -9.28
CA THR A 93 13.40 3.64 -8.03
C THR A 93 12.47 4.27 -6.97
N LYS A 94 11.53 5.13 -7.38
CA LYS A 94 10.59 5.78 -6.47
C LYS A 94 9.67 4.75 -5.78
N LEU A 95 9.22 3.73 -6.52
CA LEU A 95 8.38 2.66 -6.02
C LEU A 95 9.17 1.70 -5.10
N LYS A 96 10.40 1.34 -5.46
CA LYS A 96 11.29 0.55 -4.58
C LYS A 96 11.48 1.22 -3.22
N LYS A 97 11.85 2.52 -3.21
CA LYS A 97 11.97 3.32 -1.99
C LYS A 97 10.65 3.48 -1.23
N PHE A 98 9.52 3.37 -1.91
CA PHE A 98 8.20 3.40 -1.27
C PHE A 98 7.92 2.09 -0.54
N ILE A 99 8.20 0.93 -1.16
CA ILE A 99 8.06 -0.39 -0.54
C ILE A 99 8.95 -0.51 0.70
N GLU A 100 10.23 -0.16 0.60
CA GLU A 100 11.15 -0.19 1.76
C GLU A 100 10.68 0.71 2.92
N ARG A 101 10.06 1.84 2.58
CA ARG A 101 9.49 2.75 3.59
C ARG A 101 8.30 2.13 4.31
N VAL A 102 7.47 1.38 3.59
CA VAL A 102 6.36 0.61 4.15
C VAL A 102 6.89 -0.47 5.10
N GLU A 103 7.90 -1.24 4.69
CA GLU A 103 8.56 -2.23 5.54
C GLU A 103 9.14 -1.61 6.81
N ARG A 104 9.80 -0.46 6.69
CA ARG A 104 10.33 0.25 7.85
C ARG A 104 9.22 0.68 8.83
N GLN A 105 8.08 1.17 8.33
CA GLN A 105 6.95 1.52 9.22
C GLN A 105 6.36 0.29 9.88
N ARG A 106 6.26 -0.83 9.17
CA ARG A 106 5.87 -2.11 9.76
C ARG A 106 6.80 -2.52 10.91
N SER A 107 8.12 -2.42 10.72
CA SER A 107 9.09 -2.72 11.78
C SER A 107 8.96 -1.78 12.99
N VAL A 108 8.67 -0.49 12.75
CA VAL A 108 8.34 0.45 13.83
C VAL A 108 7.10 0.00 14.59
N TYR A 109 6.03 -0.40 13.89
CA TYR A 109 4.80 -0.89 14.53
C TYR A 109 5.06 -2.10 15.42
N LEU A 110 5.81 -3.10 14.93
CA LEU A 110 6.18 -4.29 15.70
C LEU A 110 6.99 -3.91 16.96
N SER A 111 8.01 -3.06 16.82
CA SER A 111 8.81 -2.60 17.96
C SER A 111 7.96 -1.90 19.02
N LEU A 112 6.97 -1.08 18.60
CA LEU A 112 6.07 -0.41 19.53
C LEU A 112 5.09 -1.38 20.19
N ARG A 113 4.60 -2.38 19.45
CA ARG A 113 3.73 -3.43 19.99
C ARG A 113 4.44 -4.22 21.08
N ASP A 114 5.71 -4.58 20.87
CA ASP A 114 6.52 -5.30 21.85
C ASP A 114 6.75 -4.45 23.11
N GLU A 115 7.09 -3.17 22.96
CA GLU A 115 7.27 -2.24 24.08
C GLU A 115 5.99 -2.03 24.89
N LEU A 116 4.83 -1.97 24.23
CA LEU A 116 3.54 -1.74 24.88
C LEU A 116 3.07 -2.95 25.69
N SER A 117 3.60 -4.17 25.44
CA SER A 117 3.26 -5.41 26.17
C SER A 117 1.74 -5.64 26.34
N ASN A 118 0.93 -5.08 25.43
CA ASN A 118 -0.49 -4.88 25.65
C ASN A 118 -1.28 -6.03 25.01
N GLN A 119 -2.12 -6.71 25.80
CA GLN A 119 -2.91 -7.86 25.34
C GLN A 119 -4.02 -7.51 24.33
N ASP A 120 -4.28 -6.20 24.14
CA ASP A 120 -5.40 -5.71 23.34
C ASP A 120 -5.02 -5.29 21.90
N LEU A 121 -3.74 -5.42 21.50
CA LEU A 121 -3.35 -5.11 20.12
C LEU A 121 -3.81 -6.21 19.16
N PRO A 122 -4.35 -5.86 17.97
CA PRO A 122 -4.78 -6.85 16.99
C PRO A 122 -3.65 -7.82 16.59
N ILE A 123 -3.96 -9.11 16.61
CA ILE A 123 -3.07 -10.19 16.19
C ILE A 123 -3.57 -10.75 14.86
N PHE A 124 -2.65 -10.95 13.92
CA PHE A 124 -2.97 -11.62 12.68
C PHE A 124 -3.16 -13.12 12.91
N ALA A 125 -4.43 -13.53 12.88
CA ALA A 125 -4.86 -14.91 13.01
C ALA A 125 -5.92 -15.20 11.94
N PRO A 126 -5.51 -15.48 10.70
CA PRO A 126 -6.45 -15.74 9.61
C PRO A 126 -7.20 -17.06 9.85
N PRO A 127 -8.47 -17.16 9.41
CA PRO A 127 -9.23 -18.40 9.49
C PRO A 127 -8.69 -19.44 8.51
N ASP A 128 -9.04 -20.70 8.72
CA ASP A 128 -8.85 -21.74 7.71
C ASP A 128 -9.81 -21.51 6.54
N LEU A 129 -9.26 -21.40 5.32
CA LEU A 129 -10.01 -21.09 4.11
C LEU A 129 -9.89 -22.22 3.07
N PRO A 130 -10.95 -22.50 2.30
CA PRO A 130 -10.87 -23.37 1.14
C PRO A 130 -10.15 -22.65 0.00
N LEU A 131 -8.86 -22.94 -0.18
CA LEU A 131 -7.99 -22.20 -1.10
C LEU A 131 -8.36 -22.36 -2.58
N ASP A 132 -9.06 -23.43 -2.93
CA ASP A 132 -9.57 -23.72 -4.29
C ASP A 132 -10.97 -23.17 -4.55
N ASN A 133 -11.59 -22.52 -3.55
CA ASN A 133 -12.93 -21.98 -3.65
C ASN A 133 -13.00 -20.53 -3.13
N PRO A 134 -12.60 -19.55 -3.96
CA PRO A 134 -12.61 -18.13 -3.60
C PRO A 134 -13.97 -17.62 -3.10
N ARG A 135 -15.08 -18.19 -3.58
CA ARG A 135 -16.44 -17.84 -3.15
C ARG A 135 -16.68 -18.19 -1.68
N GLU A 136 -16.44 -19.44 -1.30
CA GLU A 136 -16.62 -19.87 0.09
C GLU A 136 -15.56 -19.24 1.01
N ALA A 137 -14.32 -19.08 0.51
CA ALA A 137 -13.28 -18.37 1.25
C ALA A 137 -13.68 -16.92 1.55
N ALA A 138 -14.24 -16.19 0.58
CA ALA A 138 -14.74 -14.84 0.79
C ALA A 138 -15.89 -14.80 1.81
N LYS A 139 -16.80 -15.77 1.80
CA LYS A 139 -17.87 -15.85 2.80
C LYS A 139 -17.32 -16.02 4.23
N ILE A 140 -16.35 -16.91 4.41
CA ILE A 140 -15.70 -17.13 5.71
C ILE A 140 -14.92 -15.88 6.13
N ALA A 141 -14.13 -15.29 5.22
CA ALA A 141 -13.37 -14.08 5.49
C ALA A 141 -14.27 -12.89 5.83
N ARG A 142 -15.43 -12.73 5.17
CA ARG A 142 -16.40 -11.68 5.48
C ARG A 142 -16.95 -11.80 6.90
N ASN A 143 -17.26 -13.02 7.34
CA ASN A 143 -17.68 -13.29 8.71
C ASN A 143 -16.54 -13.06 9.71
N TRP A 144 -15.33 -13.50 9.37
CA TRP A 144 -14.13 -13.27 10.17
C TRP A 144 -13.86 -11.78 10.35
N LEU A 145 -13.97 -10.96 9.30
CA LEU A 145 -13.84 -9.50 9.39
C LEU A 145 -15.00 -8.82 10.15
N GLN A 146 -16.11 -9.52 10.40
CA GLN A 146 -17.33 -8.95 11.01
C GLN A 146 -17.86 -7.73 10.23
N LEU A 147 -17.86 -7.82 8.90
CA LEU A 147 -18.30 -6.72 8.06
C LEU A 147 -19.79 -6.43 8.26
N ASN A 148 -20.12 -5.14 8.29
CA ASN A 148 -21.49 -4.67 8.41
C ASN A 148 -22.31 -5.01 7.14
N VAL A 149 -23.62 -4.82 7.21
CA VAL A 149 -24.48 -4.87 6.01
C VAL A 149 -24.08 -3.76 5.04
N THR A 150 -23.85 -2.55 5.56
CA THR A 150 -23.40 -1.40 4.78
C THR A 150 -21.96 -1.04 5.12
N ASN A 151 -21.13 -0.73 4.13
CA ASN A 151 -19.72 -0.43 4.35
C ASN A 151 -19.24 0.71 3.44
N THR A 152 -18.18 1.38 3.89
CA THR A 152 -17.37 2.31 3.09
C THR A 152 -15.94 1.78 3.03
N PHE A 153 -15.08 2.43 2.23
CA PHE A 153 -13.65 2.11 2.24
C PHE A 153 -13.06 2.17 3.66
N ASP A 154 -13.41 3.20 4.44
CA ASP A 154 -12.88 3.37 5.79
C ASP A 154 -13.35 2.24 6.73
N THR A 155 -14.62 1.81 6.67
CA THR A 155 -15.08 0.69 7.51
C THR A 155 -14.49 -0.64 7.07
N TYR A 156 -14.23 -0.84 5.77
CA TYR A 156 -13.51 -2.01 5.29
C TYR A 156 -12.06 -2.02 5.79
N ARG A 157 -11.38 -0.88 5.71
CA ARG A 157 -10.03 -0.70 6.23
C ARG A 157 -9.97 -1.01 7.73
N ASP A 158 -10.85 -0.41 8.52
CA ASP A 158 -10.90 -0.60 9.97
C ASP A 158 -11.12 -2.07 10.33
N ALA A 159 -12.01 -2.77 9.61
CA ALA A 159 -12.26 -4.20 9.83
C ALA A 159 -11.04 -5.08 9.51
N VAL A 160 -10.28 -4.74 8.46
CA VAL A 160 -9.03 -5.42 8.10
C VAL A 160 -7.94 -5.14 9.14
N GLU A 161 -7.80 -3.90 9.58
CA GLU A 161 -6.82 -3.52 10.61
C GLU A 161 -7.11 -4.17 11.97
N ALA A 162 -8.39 -4.33 12.32
CA ALA A 162 -8.81 -5.05 13.52
C ALA A 162 -8.40 -6.54 13.53
N ARG A 163 -7.92 -7.07 12.40
CA ARG A 163 -7.36 -8.42 12.29
C ARG A 163 -5.83 -8.47 12.24
N GLY A 164 -5.15 -7.41 12.66
CA GLY A 164 -3.69 -7.39 12.75
C GLY A 164 -2.99 -7.20 11.42
N ILE A 165 -3.70 -6.72 10.39
CA ILE A 165 -3.16 -6.39 9.08
C ILE A 165 -3.02 -4.87 9.00
N LEU A 166 -1.81 -4.34 8.77
CA LEU A 166 -1.67 -2.90 8.56
C LEU A 166 -2.20 -2.55 7.17
N VAL A 167 -3.02 -1.51 7.05
CA VAL A 167 -3.48 -1.01 5.75
C VAL A 167 -2.96 0.40 5.57
N PHE A 168 -2.08 0.60 4.61
CA PHE A 168 -1.59 1.93 4.25
C PHE A 168 -2.23 2.44 2.96
N LEU A 169 -2.40 3.75 2.87
CA LEU A 169 -2.90 4.42 1.68
C LEU A 169 -1.83 5.37 1.18
N SER A 170 -1.53 5.34 -0.12
CA SER A 170 -0.65 6.35 -0.72
C SER A 170 -1.30 7.74 -0.59
N ASN A 171 -0.54 8.81 -0.75
CA ASN A 171 -1.09 10.15 -0.84
C ASN A 171 -1.26 10.60 -2.31
N GLY A 172 -2.10 11.61 -2.54
CA GLY A 172 -2.39 12.14 -3.88
C GLY A 172 -1.53 13.34 -4.29
N TYR A 173 -0.69 13.87 -3.40
CA TYR A 173 0.19 15.02 -3.64
C TYR A 173 1.66 14.61 -3.57
N ASN A 174 2.52 15.45 -4.14
CA ASN A 174 3.95 15.18 -4.18
C ASN A 174 4.53 15.00 -2.77
N GLY A 175 5.17 13.87 -2.56
CA GLY A 175 5.78 13.51 -1.29
C GLY A 175 6.28 12.08 -1.28
N LYS A 176 6.86 11.67 -0.15
CA LYS A 176 7.44 10.34 0.04
C LYS A 176 6.40 9.21 0.08
N TRP A 177 5.13 9.52 0.36
CA TRP A 177 4.04 8.54 0.37
C TRP A 177 3.24 8.51 -0.94
N GLN A 178 3.78 9.10 -2.01
CA GLN A 178 3.07 9.20 -3.28
C GLN A 178 3.43 8.04 -4.19
N ILE A 179 2.41 7.33 -4.66
CA ILE A 179 2.49 6.58 -5.91
C ILE A 179 1.99 7.54 -7.00
N ALA A 180 2.82 7.78 -8.02
CA ALA A 180 2.52 8.78 -9.04
C ALA A 180 1.20 8.46 -9.78
N LYS A 181 0.49 9.48 -10.25
CA LYS A 181 -0.83 9.31 -10.87
C LYS A 181 -0.72 8.37 -12.09
N GLU A 182 0.28 8.63 -12.92
CA GLU A 182 0.64 7.91 -14.14
C GLU A 182 1.23 6.51 -13.89
N ASN A 183 1.63 6.20 -12.66
CA ASN A 183 2.15 4.87 -12.35
C ASN A 183 0.97 3.88 -12.31
N PRO A 184 1.01 2.75 -13.06
CA PRO A 184 -0.14 1.88 -13.21
C PRO A 184 -0.45 1.02 -11.97
N ILE A 185 0.49 0.94 -11.00
CA ILE A 185 0.28 0.16 -9.77
C ILE A 185 -0.94 0.70 -9.01
N LEU A 186 -1.82 -0.19 -8.61
CA LEU A 186 -3.04 0.10 -7.84
C LEU A 186 -2.88 -0.27 -6.37
N GLY A 187 -2.13 -1.32 -6.07
CA GLY A 187 -1.90 -1.80 -4.71
C GLY A 187 -0.74 -2.78 -4.64
N PHE A 188 -0.37 -3.15 -3.41
CA PHE A 188 0.49 -4.30 -3.16
C PHE A 188 0.28 -4.83 -1.74
N ALA A 189 0.58 -6.10 -1.53
CA ALA A 189 0.58 -6.75 -0.23
C ALA A 189 1.99 -7.24 0.12
N LEU A 190 2.37 -7.05 1.38
CA LEU A 190 3.57 -7.65 1.99
C LEU A 190 3.11 -8.74 2.95
N TYR A 191 3.23 -9.99 2.53
CA TYR A 191 2.88 -11.11 3.40
C TYR A 191 3.93 -11.29 4.50
N ASP A 192 3.43 -11.42 5.72
CA ASP A 192 4.22 -11.80 6.87
C ASP A 192 3.30 -12.53 7.87
N PRO A 193 3.75 -13.63 8.50
CA PRO A 193 2.92 -14.43 9.38
C PRO A 193 2.52 -13.73 10.69
N GLU A 194 3.20 -12.66 11.09
CA GLU A 194 2.99 -11.94 12.35
C GLU A 194 2.22 -10.63 12.17
N CYS A 195 2.47 -9.90 11.07
CA CYS A 195 1.81 -8.62 10.79
C CYS A 195 1.91 -8.30 9.29
N PRO A 196 1.02 -8.80 8.44
CA PRO A 196 1.05 -8.45 7.02
C PRO A 196 0.67 -6.99 6.79
N VAL A 197 1.01 -6.46 5.62
CA VAL A 197 0.70 -5.08 5.22
C VAL A 197 0.01 -5.08 3.87
N ILE A 198 -1.07 -4.32 3.74
CA ILE A 198 -1.68 -3.99 2.45
C ILE A 198 -1.41 -2.52 2.19
N VAL A 199 -1.03 -2.17 0.97
CA VAL A 199 -0.97 -0.80 0.49
C VAL A 199 -1.94 -0.61 -0.66
N VAL A 200 -2.75 0.44 -0.57
CA VAL A 200 -3.67 0.85 -1.63
C VAL A 200 -3.22 2.20 -2.17
N LYS A 201 -3.19 2.36 -3.50
CA LYS A 201 -2.98 3.67 -4.13
C LYS A 201 -4.21 4.54 -3.91
N LYS A 202 -4.00 5.81 -3.53
CA LYS A 202 -5.08 6.79 -3.46
C LYS A 202 -5.67 7.00 -4.85
N GLN A 203 -6.92 6.57 -5.01
CA GLN A 203 -7.72 6.82 -6.20
C GLN A 203 -8.72 7.95 -5.96
N GLN A 204 -9.24 8.51 -7.04
CA GLN A 204 -10.32 9.49 -7.01
C GLN A 204 -11.57 8.92 -6.34
N TRP A 205 -11.88 7.64 -6.60
CA TRP A 205 -13.10 7.00 -6.14
C TRP A 205 -12.81 5.98 -5.03
N HIS A 206 -13.48 6.13 -3.89
CA HIS A 206 -13.37 5.19 -2.76
C HIS A 206 -13.75 3.74 -3.11
N PRO A 207 -14.77 3.47 -3.93
CA PRO A 207 -15.11 2.09 -4.27
C PRO A 207 -14.03 1.32 -5.04
N GLN A 208 -13.20 2.00 -5.83
CA GLN A 208 -12.05 1.37 -6.48
C GLN A 208 -11.00 0.95 -5.44
N GLN A 209 -10.75 1.81 -4.45
CA GLN A 209 -9.86 1.48 -3.33
C GLN A 209 -10.38 0.31 -2.49
N SER A 210 -11.71 0.18 -2.31
CA SER A 210 -12.32 -0.97 -1.64
C SER A 210 -12.06 -2.28 -2.40
N PHE A 211 -12.14 -2.26 -3.73
CA PHE A 211 -11.83 -3.43 -4.55
C PHE A 211 -10.37 -3.84 -4.42
N THR A 212 -9.45 -2.89 -4.61
CA THR A 212 -8.02 -3.15 -4.43
C THR A 212 -7.73 -3.70 -3.04
N LEU A 213 -8.25 -3.09 -1.97
CA LEU A 213 -8.05 -3.59 -0.60
C LEU A 213 -8.47 -5.06 -0.44
N MET A 214 -9.63 -5.45 -0.98
CA MET A 214 -10.13 -6.82 -0.86
C MET A 214 -9.40 -7.79 -1.80
N HIS A 215 -8.87 -7.30 -2.93
CA HIS A 215 -8.03 -8.06 -3.84
C HIS A 215 -6.70 -8.42 -3.17
N GLU A 216 -5.99 -7.42 -2.63
CA GLU A 216 -4.73 -7.61 -1.88
C GLU A 216 -4.94 -8.52 -0.66
N LEU A 217 -6.09 -8.39 0.03
CA LEU A 217 -6.46 -9.30 1.11
C LEU A 217 -6.62 -10.74 0.60
N GLY A 218 -7.15 -10.93 -0.61
CA GLY A 218 -7.21 -12.24 -1.28
C GLY A 218 -5.82 -12.85 -1.46
N HIS A 219 -4.83 -12.09 -1.90
CA HIS A 219 -3.44 -12.57 -1.99
C HIS A 219 -2.88 -13.00 -0.64
N LEU A 220 -3.09 -12.20 0.41
CA LEU A 220 -2.62 -12.54 1.75
C LEU A 220 -3.28 -13.81 2.31
N LEU A 221 -4.60 -13.93 2.15
CA LEU A 221 -5.38 -15.01 2.77
C LEU A 221 -5.35 -16.32 1.99
N LEU A 222 -5.45 -16.27 0.66
CA LEU A 222 -5.49 -17.46 -0.19
C LEU A 222 -4.08 -17.95 -0.55
N HIS A 223 -3.17 -17.03 -0.87
CA HIS A 223 -1.88 -17.38 -1.46
C HIS A 223 -0.73 -17.30 -0.45
N LYS A 224 -0.92 -16.61 0.67
CA LYS A 224 0.12 -16.39 1.70
C LYS A 224 1.41 -15.84 1.08
N ALA A 225 1.25 -14.94 0.13
CA ALA A 225 2.33 -14.39 -0.68
C ALA A 225 2.20 -12.87 -0.79
N SER A 226 3.33 -12.20 -0.93
CA SER A 226 3.36 -10.79 -1.32
C SER A 226 2.99 -10.66 -2.80
N SER A 227 2.22 -9.63 -3.14
CA SER A 227 1.75 -9.33 -4.50
C SER A 227 1.86 -7.83 -4.79
N ILE A 228 2.02 -7.44 -6.04
CA ILE A 228 1.98 -6.04 -6.50
C ILE A 228 1.27 -5.94 -7.83
N ASP A 229 0.14 -5.22 -7.82
CA ASP A 229 -0.85 -5.38 -8.87
C ASP A 229 -1.18 -4.04 -9.54
N ASP A 230 -1.22 -4.06 -10.87
CA ASP A 230 -1.61 -2.95 -11.72
C ASP A 230 -3.00 -3.14 -12.35
N GLU A 231 -3.38 -2.24 -13.27
CA GLU A 231 -4.67 -2.31 -13.97
C GLU A 231 -4.86 -3.60 -14.78
N ASP A 232 -3.78 -4.17 -15.34
CA ASP A 232 -3.86 -5.39 -16.15
C ASP A 232 -4.06 -6.61 -15.24
N ASP A 233 -3.39 -6.66 -14.09
CA ASP A 233 -3.52 -7.75 -13.10
C ASP A 233 -4.95 -7.80 -12.52
N MET A 234 -5.53 -6.64 -12.18
CA MET A 234 -6.92 -6.52 -11.70
C MET A 234 -7.97 -6.99 -12.72
N HIS A 235 -7.58 -7.22 -13.97
CA HIS A 235 -8.44 -7.73 -15.04
C HIS A 235 -8.04 -9.13 -15.52
N SER A 236 -6.96 -9.69 -14.98
CA SER A 236 -6.48 -11.02 -15.31
C SER A 236 -7.48 -12.09 -14.89
N HIS A 237 -7.64 -13.08 -15.77
CA HIS A 237 -8.47 -14.26 -15.58
C HIS A 237 -7.63 -15.52 -15.39
N ARG A 238 -6.36 -15.37 -14.99
CA ARG A 238 -5.42 -16.49 -14.87
C ARG A 238 -4.82 -16.56 -13.47
N GLY A 239 -4.61 -17.80 -13.01
CA GLY A 239 -3.85 -18.09 -11.79
C GLY A 239 -4.35 -17.33 -10.57
N LEU A 240 -3.39 -16.84 -9.78
CA LEU A 240 -3.61 -16.15 -8.51
C LEU A 240 -4.48 -14.90 -8.67
N GLU A 241 -4.27 -14.11 -9.73
CA GLU A 241 -5.07 -12.90 -9.98
C GLU A 241 -6.56 -13.19 -10.17
N ARG A 242 -6.89 -14.28 -10.86
CA ARG A 242 -8.30 -14.68 -11.03
C ARG A 242 -8.92 -15.00 -9.69
N ASP A 243 -8.19 -15.72 -8.85
CA ASP A 243 -8.68 -16.21 -7.56
C ASP A 243 -8.82 -15.03 -6.57
N ALA A 244 -7.88 -14.08 -6.57
CA ALA A 244 -7.97 -12.83 -5.82
C ALA A 244 -9.11 -11.90 -6.30
N ASN A 245 -9.29 -11.76 -7.62
CA ASN A 245 -10.40 -11.01 -8.21
C ASN A 245 -11.76 -11.62 -7.85
N ALA A 246 -11.88 -12.96 -7.93
CA ALA A 246 -13.08 -13.66 -7.53
C ALA A 246 -13.36 -13.50 -6.02
N PHE A 247 -12.33 -13.65 -5.19
CA PHE A 247 -12.41 -13.42 -3.75
C PHE A 247 -12.90 -12.00 -3.45
N ALA A 248 -12.28 -10.97 -4.02
CA ALA A 248 -12.66 -9.57 -3.83
C ALA A 248 -14.10 -9.29 -4.27
N GLY A 249 -14.50 -9.83 -5.42
CA GLY A 249 -15.86 -9.72 -5.93
C GLY A 249 -16.90 -10.34 -5.00
N HIS A 250 -16.64 -11.54 -4.47
CA HIS A 250 -17.51 -12.21 -3.51
C HIS A 250 -17.51 -11.55 -2.12
N MET A 251 -16.37 -10.99 -1.70
CA MET A 251 -16.25 -10.22 -0.45
C MET A 251 -17.14 -8.97 -0.50
N LEU A 252 -17.09 -8.23 -1.60
CA LEU A 252 -17.77 -6.95 -1.77
C LEU A 252 -19.23 -7.09 -2.21
N VAL A 253 -19.52 -8.09 -3.05
CA VAL A 253 -20.85 -8.39 -3.57
C VAL A 253 -21.18 -9.88 -3.33
N PRO A 254 -21.49 -10.25 -2.07
CA PRO A 254 -21.92 -11.59 -1.72
C PRO A 254 -23.23 -11.97 -2.41
N ASP A 255 -23.52 -13.26 -2.49
CA ASP A 255 -24.66 -13.75 -3.29
C ASP A 255 -26.02 -13.24 -2.79
N ASP A 256 -26.20 -13.08 -1.48
CA ASP A 256 -27.43 -12.53 -0.89
C ASP A 256 -27.65 -11.07 -1.32
N PHE A 257 -26.57 -10.28 -1.41
CA PHE A 257 -26.61 -8.93 -1.95
C PHE A 257 -26.87 -8.97 -3.46
N LEU A 258 -26.15 -9.80 -4.20
CA LEU A 258 -26.37 -9.93 -5.64
C LEU A 258 -27.84 -10.27 -5.94
N ALA A 259 -28.43 -11.19 -5.17
CA ALA A 259 -29.82 -11.61 -5.28
C ALA A 259 -30.85 -10.51 -4.99
N SER A 260 -30.48 -9.45 -4.25
CA SER A 260 -31.40 -8.33 -3.98
C SER A 260 -31.59 -7.40 -5.18
N ILE A 261 -30.77 -7.53 -6.22
CA ILE A 261 -30.83 -6.70 -7.42
C ILE A 261 -31.94 -7.21 -8.34
N ASP A 262 -32.89 -6.34 -8.67
CA ASP A 262 -33.99 -6.67 -9.59
C ASP A 262 -33.57 -6.47 -11.06
N ASP A 263 -33.31 -7.58 -11.74
CA ASP A 263 -32.93 -7.60 -13.16
C ASP A 263 -34.04 -7.07 -14.09
N ALA A 264 -35.31 -7.10 -13.68
CA ALA A 264 -36.42 -6.62 -14.51
C ALA A 264 -36.41 -5.09 -14.68
N THR A 265 -35.75 -4.38 -13.75
CA THR A 265 -35.61 -2.92 -13.79
C THR A 265 -34.37 -2.45 -14.55
N ARG A 266 -33.57 -3.38 -15.10
CA ARG A 266 -32.32 -3.07 -15.79
C ARG A 266 -32.57 -2.21 -17.03
N PRO A 267 -31.91 -1.06 -17.19
CA PRO A 267 -32.05 -0.24 -18.38
C PRO A 267 -31.39 -0.93 -19.59
N ALA A 268 -31.85 -0.62 -20.79
CA ALA A 268 -31.25 -1.14 -22.02
C ALA A 268 -29.89 -0.49 -22.32
N ASN A 269 -29.72 0.79 -21.94
CA ASN A 269 -28.51 1.55 -22.17
C ASN A 269 -27.51 1.35 -21.03
N ALA A 270 -26.29 0.93 -21.36
CA ALA A 270 -25.23 0.70 -20.39
C ALA A 270 -24.80 1.97 -19.62
N ALA A 271 -24.97 3.16 -20.22
CA ALA A 271 -24.70 4.44 -19.56
C ALA A 271 -25.59 4.70 -18.33
N GLU A 272 -26.72 4.00 -18.23
CA GLU A 272 -27.68 4.15 -17.13
C GLU A 272 -27.44 3.14 -15.99
N PHE A 273 -26.52 2.19 -16.14
CA PHE A 273 -26.22 1.17 -15.10
C PHE A 273 -25.74 1.79 -13.79
N ASP A 274 -25.00 2.89 -13.86
CA ASP A 274 -24.54 3.64 -12.69
C ASP A 274 -25.72 4.16 -11.84
N THR A 275 -26.78 4.63 -12.50
CA THR A 275 -28.01 5.14 -11.86
C THR A 275 -28.88 3.99 -11.37
N TRP A 276 -29.04 2.95 -12.20
CA TRP A 276 -29.77 1.73 -11.85
C TRP A 276 -29.26 1.10 -10.56
N LEU A 277 -27.94 1.02 -10.39
CA LEU A 277 -27.29 0.41 -9.23
C LEU A 277 -26.97 1.41 -8.11
N SER A 278 -27.58 2.60 -8.11
CA SER A 278 -27.17 3.71 -7.24
C SER A 278 -27.36 3.41 -5.75
N TRP A 279 -28.43 2.71 -5.37
CA TRP A 279 -28.68 2.30 -3.99
C TRP A 279 -27.64 1.29 -3.53
N GLU A 280 -27.42 0.25 -4.34
CA GLU A 280 -26.50 -0.86 -4.09
C GLU A 280 -25.07 -0.34 -3.89
N ARG A 281 -24.61 0.51 -4.80
CA ARG A 281 -23.28 1.13 -4.74
C ARG A 281 -23.07 1.91 -3.45
N LYS A 282 -24.08 2.68 -3.04
CA LYS A 282 -24.02 3.52 -1.83
C LYS A 282 -24.08 2.68 -0.57
N ALA A 283 -24.94 1.66 -0.52
CA ALA A 283 -25.09 0.79 0.62
C ALA A 283 -23.82 -0.04 0.87
N TRP A 284 -23.20 -0.57 -0.18
CA TRP A 284 -22.09 -1.53 -0.06
C TRP A 284 -20.70 -0.93 -0.27
N GLY A 285 -20.61 0.33 -0.69
CA GLY A 285 -19.34 1.02 -0.91
C GLY A 285 -18.57 0.47 -2.11
N VAL A 286 -19.28 -0.01 -3.14
CA VAL A 286 -18.75 -0.68 -4.33
C VAL A 286 -19.08 0.11 -5.61
N SER A 287 -18.28 -0.08 -6.66
CA SER A 287 -18.57 0.53 -7.96
C SER A 287 -19.65 -0.27 -8.68
N ALA A 288 -20.34 0.36 -9.63
CA ALA A 288 -21.27 -0.35 -10.51
C ALA A 288 -20.55 -1.49 -11.25
N GLU A 289 -19.29 -1.26 -11.64
CA GLU A 289 -18.49 -2.25 -12.35
C GLU A 289 -18.27 -3.54 -11.59
N VAL A 290 -17.99 -3.49 -10.28
CA VAL A 290 -17.83 -4.70 -9.45
C VAL A 290 -19.16 -5.48 -9.37
N ILE A 291 -20.28 -4.77 -9.23
CA ILE A 291 -21.61 -5.39 -9.23
C ILE A 291 -21.90 -6.03 -10.59
N LEU A 292 -21.65 -5.31 -11.68
CA LEU A 292 -21.87 -5.78 -13.06
C LEU A 292 -20.99 -6.99 -13.39
N ARG A 293 -19.73 -7.00 -12.92
CA ARG A 293 -18.84 -8.16 -13.02
C ARG A 293 -19.42 -9.37 -12.31
N ARG A 294 -19.97 -9.19 -11.11
CA ARG A 294 -20.61 -10.29 -10.34
C ARG A 294 -21.92 -10.77 -10.97
N LEU A 295 -22.69 -9.86 -11.57
CA LEU A 295 -23.85 -10.24 -12.39
C LEU A 295 -23.42 -11.04 -13.64
N LEU A 296 -22.31 -10.67 -14.28
CA LEU A 296 -21.73 -11.41 -15.41
C LEU A 296 -21.28 -12.82 -14.99
N ASP A 297 -20.52 -12.92 -13.89
CA ASP A 297 -20.00 -14.19 -13.37
C ASP A 297 -21.13 -15.15 -12.96
N SER A 298 -22.28 -14.62 -12.51
CA SER A 298 -23.47 -15.41 -12.19
C SER A 298 -24.38 -15.73 -13.39
N GLY A 299 -24.02 -15.25 -14.59
CA GLY A 299 -24.81 -15.43 -15.82
C GLY A 299 -26.04 -14.51 -15.93
N ARG A 300 -26.20 -13.56 -15.00
CA ARG A 300 -27.31 -12.60 -14.97
C ARG A 300 -27.08 -11.36 -15.83
N LEU A 301 -25.84 -11.09 -16.26
CA LEU A 301 -25.48 -10.05 -17.22
C LEU A 301 -24.76 -10.69 -18.42
N GLN A 302 -25.09 -10.26 -19.63
CA GLN A 302 -24.42 -10.76 -20.83
C GLN A 302 -23.09 -10.02 -21.07
N GLN A 303 -22.11 -10.71 -21.63
CA GLN A 303 -20.77 -10.14 -21.89
C GLN A 303 -20.81 -8.84 -22.70
N HIS A 304 -21.69 -8.75 -23.71
CA HIS A 304 -21.81 -7.54 -24.54
C HIS A 304 -22.29 -6.31 -23.73
N GLN A 305 -23.15 -6.51 -22.73
CA GLN A 305 -23.65 -5.43 -21.87
C GLN A 305 -22.52 -4.92 -20.95
N TYR A 306 -21.73 -5.84 -20.41
CA TYR A 306 -20.56 -5.50 -19.61
C TYR A 306 -19.51 -4.73 -20.42
N SER A 307 -19.19 -5.22 -21.63
CA SER A 307 -18.26 -4.54 -22.53
C SER A 307 -18.74 -3.14 -22.93
N ALA A 308 -20.03 -2.97 -23.21
CA ALA A 308 -20.61 -1.66 -23.51
C ALA A 308 -20.51 -0.68 -22.33
N TYR A 309 -20.72 -1.15 -21.11
CA TYR A 309 -20.52 -0.33 -19.91
C TYR A 309 -19.06 0.11 -19.75
N ARG A 310 -18.11 -0.81 -19.95
CA ARG A 310 -16.67 -0.51 -19.88
C ARG A 310 -16.25 0.53 -20.93
N GLU A 311 -16.71 0.38 -22.16
CA GLU A 311 -16.44 1.34 -23.24
C GLU A 311 -17.03 2.73 -22.94
N TRP A 312 -18.27 2.78 -22.47
CA TRP A 312 -18.85 4.04 -22.01
C TRP A 312 -18.02 4.67 -20.88
N ARG A 313 -17.59 3.87 -19.90
CA ARG A 313 -16.84 4.34 -18.74
C ARG A 313 -15.46 4.87 -19.14
N SER A 314 -14.76 4.22 -20.07
CA SER A 314 -13.44 4.67 -20.55
C SER A 314 -13.51 6.00 -21.32
N ASN A 315 -14.67 6.34 -21.88
CA ASN A 315 -14.88 7.59 -22.60
C ASN A 315 -15.26 8.78 -21.69
N LEU A 316 -15.45 8.55 -20.38
CA LEU A 316 -15.74 9.63 -19.44
C LEU A 316 -14.47 10.40 -19.07
N VAL A 317 -14.46 11.70 -19.35
CA VAL A 317 -13.42 12.62 -18.89
C VAL A 317 -13.81 13.14 -17.51
N PHE A 318 -13.05 12.78 -16.49
CA PHE A 318 -13.25 13.32 -15.15
C PHE A 318 -12.35 14.56 -14.96
N PRO A 319 -12.90 15.70 -14.49
CA PRO A 319 -12.09 16.85 -14.15
C PRO A 319 -11.15 16.49 -12.99
N GLU A 320 -9.90 16.93 -13.08
CA GLU A 320 -8.94 16.74 -12.00
C GLU A 320 -9.40 17.52 -10.76
N GLY A 321 -9.49 16.82 -9.62
CA GLY A 321 -9.75 17.46 -8.34
C GLY A 321 -8.56 18.30 -7.90
N ASP A 322 -8.83 19.53 -7.47
CA ASP A 322 -7.81 20.47 -7.02
C ASP A 322 -7.23 20.08 -5.64
N GLY A 323 -6.00 20.52 -5.37
CA GLY A 323 -5.15 20.03 -4.27
C GLY A 323 -5.76 20.09 -2.85
N GLY A 324 -5.29 19.19 -1.98
CA GLY A 324 -5.77 19.07 -0.60
C GLY A 324 -5.58 20.32 0.26
N SER A 325 -6.54 20.59 1.15
CA SER A 325 -6.49 21.72 2.09
C SER A 325 -5.48 21.48 3.21
N ARG A 326 -4.67 22.50 3.51
CA ARG A 326 -3.74 22.51 4.66
C ARG A 326 -4.44 22.42 6.03
N ALA A 327 -5.75 22.65 6.09
CA ALA A 327 -6.52 22.66 7.35
C ALA A 327 -6.58 21.30 8.06
N TYR A 328 -6.31 20.20 7.37
CA TYR A 328 -6.47 18.83 7.90
C TYR A 328 -5.16 18.06 8.01
N ARG A 329 -4.02 18.76 8.01
CA ARG A 329 -2.68 18.14 8.05
C ARG A 329 -2.47 17.24 9.28
N HIS A 330 -3.05 17.59 10.43
CA HIS A 330 -2.98 16.74 11.63
C HIS A 330 -3.57 15.34 11.40
N ARG A 331 -4.50 15.16 10.46
CA ARG A 331 -5.13 13.85 10.14
C ARG A 331 -4.40 13.07 9.05
N GLU A 332 -3.41 13.67 8.40
CA GLU A 332 -2.62 13.05 7.33
C GLU A 332 -2.03 11.69 7.75
N PRO A 333 -1.44 11.51 8.96
CA PRO A 333 -0.95 10.21 9.38
C PRO A 333 -2.05 9.15 9.50
N LYS A 334 -3.26 9.52 9.95
CA LYS A 334 -4.40 8.57 9.99
C LYS A 334 -4.80 8.17 8.57
N HIS A 335 -4.82 9.12 7.64
CA HIS A 335 -5.15 8.83 6.26
C HIS A 335 -4.15 7.87 5.62
N ILE A 336 -2.85 8.08 5.84
CA ILE A 336 -1.78 7.28 5.26
C ILE A 336 -1.64 5.94 6.00
N PHE A 337 -1.41 5.97 7.31
CA PHE A 337 -1.02 4.78 8.10
C PHE A 337 -2.16 4.00 8.74
N GLY A 338 -3.36 4.58 8.78
CA GLY A 338 -4.51 3.92 9.37
C GLY A 338 -4.67 4.25 10.84
N ASP A 339 -5.80 3.82 11.39
CA ASP A 339 -6.16 4.11 12.77
C ASP A 339 -5.30 3.28 13.72
N THR A 340 -5.08 2.01 13.41
CA THR A 340 -4.32 1.07 14.24
C THR A 340 -2.88 1.51 14.44
N PHE A 341 -2.17 1.83 13.35
CA PHE A 341 -0.78 2.31 13.45
C PHE A 341 -0.67 3.59 14.26
N VAL A 342 -1.53 4.58 13.97
CA VAL A 342 -1.48 5.88 14.63
C VAL A 342 -1.80 5.75 16.11
N ARG A 343 -2.83 4.98 16.48
CA ARG A 343 -3.14 4.72 17.89
C ARG A 343 -1.98 4.05 18.62
N THR A 344 -1.30 3.08 18.01
CA THR A 344 -0.14 2.43 18.62
C THR A 344 0.98 3.44 18.90
N VAL A 345 1.27 4.35 17.96
CA VAL A 345 2.25 5.43 18.19
C VAL A 345 1.81 6.37 19.31
N LEU A 346 0.55 6.79 19.32
CA LEU A 346 0.03 7.70 20.35
C LEU A 346 -0.02 7.04 21.74
N ASN A 347 -0.35 5.75 21.82
CA ASN A 347 -0.33 4.98 23.05
C ASN A 347 1.09 4.80 23.59
N ALA A 348 2.07 4.53 22.72
CA ALA A 348 3.48 4.47 23.12
C ALA A 348 3.99 5.84 23.61
N LEU A 349 3.54 6.94 22.98
CA LEU A 349 3.86 8.29 23.41
C LEU A 349 3.24 8.61 24.79
N SER A 350 1.95 8.31 24.97
CA SER A 350 1.24 8.58 26.23
C SER A 350 1.77 7.73 27.39
N GLY A 351 2.14 6.47 27.10
CA GLY A 351 2.83 5.56 28.00
C GLY A 351 4.31 5.90 28.24
N ARG A 352 4.85 6.95 27.59
CA ARG A 352 6.26 7.40 27.68
C ARG A 352 7.30 6.35 27.24
N HIS A 353 6.91 5.37 26.42
CA HIS A 353 7.83 4.44 25.78
C HIS A 353 8.67 5.15 24.70
N ILE A 354 8.07 6.15 24.04
CA ILE A 354 8.75 6.99 23.05
C ILE A 354 8.65 8.48 23.39
N THR A 355 9.60 9.25 22.85
CA THR A 355 9.59 10.71 22.97
C THR A 355 8.69 11.34 21.90
N LEU A 356 8.31 12.60 22.12
CA LEU A 356 7.56 13.40 21.14
C LEU A 356 8.28 13.50 19.78
N SER A 357 9.62 13.54 19.80
CA SER A 357 10.45 13.55 18.58
C SER A 357 10.37 12.22 17.82
N LYS A 358 10.42 11.08 18.53
CA LYS A 358 10.23 9.76 17.92
C LYS A 358 8.82 9.62 17.34
N ALA A 359 7.78 10.01 18.09
CA ALA A 359 6.41 9.98 17.62
C ALA A 359 6.20 10.83 16.36
N SER A 360 6.76 12.05 16.34
CA SER A 360 6.79 12.91 15.14
C SER A 360 7.45 12.19 13.96
N SER A 361 8.62 11.57 14.17
CA SER A 361 9.33 10.83 13.12
C SER A 361 8.53 9.65 12.57
N TYR A 362 7.93 8.84 13.44
CA TYR A 362 7.10 7.69 13.05
C TYR A 362 5.83 8.11 12.31
N LEU A 363 5.24 9.25 12.69
CA LEU A 363 4.12 9.89 12.01
C LEU A 363 4.59 10.82 10.87
N ASP A 364 5.65 10.41 10.19
CA ASP A 364 6.16 11.01 8.96
C ASP A 364 6.81 12.40 9.06
N GLY A 365 7.22 12.80 10.26
CA GLY A 365 7.73 14.15 10.54
C GLY A 365 6.60 15.15 10.80
N LEU A 366 5.46 14.70 11.31
CA LEU A 366 4.36 15.56 11.71
C LEU A 366 4.84 16.63 12.70
N LYS A 367 4.57 17.91 12.43
CA LYS A 367 5.01 19.01 13.30
C LYS A 367 4.38 18.87 14.69
N LEU A 368 5.08 19.31 15.73
CA LEU A 368 4.63 19.17 17.11
C LEU A 368 3.23 19.74 17.37
N ASN A 369 2.93 20.93 16.80
CA ASN A 369 1.60 21.54 16.92
C ASN A 369 0.49 20.70 16.25
N ASP A 370 0.81 20.01 15.16
CA ASP A 370 -0.13 19.11 14.46
C ASP A 370 -0.26 17.78 15.20
N LEU A 371 0.80 17.30 15.84
CA LEU A 371 0.78 16.12 16.71
C LEU A 371 -0.13 16.33 17.92
N HIS A 372 -0.06 17.48 18.59
CA HIS A 372 -0.98 17.81 19.69
C HIS A 372 -2.43 17.98 19.23
N GLN A 373 -2.66 18.42 17.99
CA GLN A 373 -4.01 18.42 17.41
C GLN A 373 -4.51 17.00 17.15
N LEU A 374 -3.63 16.12 16.68
CA LEU A 374 -3.94 14.70 16.46
C LEU A 374 -4.27 13.99 17.79
N GLU A 375 -3.48 14.20 18.85
CA GLU A 375 -3.77 13.69 20.20
C GLU A 375 -5.16 14.11 20.68
N ARG A 376 -5.50 15.40 20.55
CA ARG A 376 -6.82 15.94 20.92
C ARG A 376 -7.95 15.31 20.10
N TYR A 377 -7.75 15.18 18.79
CA TYR A 377 -8.70 14.52 17.90
C TYR A 377 -9.00 13.08 18.35
N TYR A 378 -7.98 12.32 18.77
CA TYR A 378 -8.17 10.95 19.28
C TYR A 378 -8.72 10.89 20.71
N ALA A 379 -8.46 11.91 21.53
CA ALA A 379 -9.06 12.06 22.87
C ALA A 379 -10.53 12.51 22.82
N GLY A 380 -11.03 12.95 21.66
CA GLY A 380 -12.38 13.50 21.49
C GLY A 380 -12.55 14.90 22.10
N VAL A 381 -11.45 15.67 22.21
CA VAL A 381 -11.39 17.00 22.86
C VAL A 381 -11.17 18.12 21.86
#